data_AF-M1C0P2-F1
#
_entry.id   AF-M1C0P2-F1
#
_cell.length_a   1.000
_cell.length_b   1.000
_cell.length_c   1.000
_cell.angle_alpha   90.00
_cell.angle_beta   90.00
_cell.angle_gamma   90.00
#
_symmetry.space_group_name_H-M   'P 1'
#
loop_
_entity.id
_entity.type
_entity.pdbx_description
1 polymer ?
#
loop_
_entity_poly.entity_id
_entity_poly.type
_entity_poly.pdbx_seq_one_letter_code
_entity_poly.pdbx_strand_id
1 'polypeptide(L)'
;MESKPLHPLHQIAETPTHKLLLKQWLKEEELILNRIATKETQIDSVRNEITQLYCIFFLFHSISLMLLFSASSKWASKTGLCHRSWIPSICSLLCSMGIIWAVRYKTDTESHLEKLLEREKEDGKLLAKCVEELKRKGMEFDLLKEVDALRRAKSLRVEAKVVRKWSARDFVSLFFFSVTCLVLALTRTILCG
;
A
#
# COMPACT_ATOMS: atom_id res chain seq x y z
N MET A 1 18.79 50.34 30.90
CA MET A 1 17.90 50.13 29.74
C MET A 1 17.91 48.65 29.45
N GLU A 2 16.87 47.92 29.85
CA GLU A 2 16.70 46.52 29.45
C GLU A 2 16.52 46.47 27.93
N SER A 3 17.46 45.84 27.24
CA SER A 3 17.40 45.62 25.81
C SER A 3 16.21 44.71 25.51
N LYS A 4 15.28 45.19 24.67
CA LYS A 4 14.20 44.37 24.09
C LYS A 4 14.84 43.07 23.55
N PRO A 5 14.34 41.88 23.92
CA PRO A 5 14.88 40.65 23.37
C PRO A 5 14.74 40.69 21.84
N LEU A 6 15.87 40.61 21.13
CA LEU A 6 15.87 40.59 19.67
C LEU A 6 15.07 39.38 19.20
N HIS A 7 14.28 39.58 18.15
CA HIS A 7 13.47 38.52 17.56
C HIS A 7 14.37 37.32 17.20
N PRO A 8 14.04 36.07 17.56
CA PRO A 8 14.90 34.89 17.38
C PRO A 8 15.42 34.71 15.94
N LEU A 9 14.62 35.08 14.94
CA LEU A 9 15.03 35.09 13.53
C LEU A 9 16.19 36.04 13.21
N HIS A 10 16.34 37.15 13.94
CA HIS A 10 17.46 38.08 13.79
C HIS A 10 18.75 37.48 14.40
N GLN A 11 18.65 36.78 15.52
CA GLN A 11 19.78 36.05 16.12
C GLN A 11 20.25 34.86 15.26
N ILE A 12 19.33 34.18 14.58
CA ILE A 12 19.67 33.14 13.58
C ILE A 12 20.38 33.76 12.35
N ALA A 13 20.02 34.99 11.98
CA ALA A 13 20.67 35.69 10.87
C ALA A 13 22.12 36.10 11.18
N GLU A 14 22.45 36.30 12.46
CA GLU A 14 23.79 36.63 12.95
C GLU A 14 24.72 35.42 13.04
N THR A 15 24.19 34.20 13.11
CA THR A 15 25.00 32.96 13.13
C THR A 15 24.95 32.21 11.80
N PRO A 16 26.05 32.16 11.03
CA PRO A 16 26.05 31.58 9.68
C PRO A 16 25.72 30.07 9.68
N THR A 17 26.04 29.36 10.75
CA THR A 17 25.76 27.93 10.95
C THR A 17 24.27 27.63 11.06
N HIS A 18 23.53 28.35 11.91
CA HIS A 18 22.08 28.15 12.09
C HIS A 18 21.29 28.57 10.83
N LYS A 19 21.75 29.60 10.13
CA LYS A 19 21.17 30.01 8.85
C LYS A 19 21.34 28.95 7.75
N LEU A 20 22.52 28.33 7.66
CA LEU A 20 22.78 27.23 6.71
C LEU A 20 21.98 25.99 7.06
N LEU A 21 21.93 25.62 8.34
CA LEU A 21 21.17 24.48 8.83
C LEU A 21 19.67 24.63 8.57
N LEU A 22 19.10 25.82 8.83
CA LEU A 22 17.71 26.12 8.52
C LEU A 22 17.42 25.98 7.02
N LYS A 23 18.30 26.50 6.15
CA LYS A 23 18.17 26.33 4.69
C LYS A 23 18.23 24.86 4.28
N GLN A 24 19.15 24.09 4.86
CA GLN A 24 19.29 22.67 4.59
C GLN A 24 18.05 21.89 5.03
N TRP A 25 17.51 22.17 6.22
CA TRP A 25 16.32 21.49 6.72
C TRP A 25 15.05 21.86 5.95
N LEU A 26 14.90 23.12 5.54
CA LEU A 26 13.81 23.51 4.64
C LEU A 26 13.91 22.80 3.29
N LYS A 27 15.14 22.59 2.77
CA LYS A 27 15.32 21.81 1.53
C LYS A 27 15.01 20.33 1.73
N GLU A 28 15.44 19.75 2.85
CA GLU A 28 15.14 18.36 3.19
C GLU A 28 13.63 18.14 3.38
N GLU A 29 12.92 19.10 3.97
CA GLU A 29 11.46 19.09 4.12
C GLU A 29 10.76 19.02 2.75
N GLU A 30 11.17 19.85 1.79
CA GLU A 30 10.68 19.81 0.41
C GLU A 30 10.95 18.44 -0.25
N LEU A 31 12.15 17.87 -0.05
CA LEU A 31 12.51 16.55 -0.59
C LEU A 31 11.69 15.42 0.05
N ILE A 32 11.39 15.50 1.34
CA ILE A 32 10.52 14.53 2.04
C ILE A 32 9.09 14.65 1.50
N LEU A 33 8.55 15.86 1.34
CA LEU A 33 7.21 16.07 0.78
C LEU A 33 7.08 15.50 -0.63
N ASN A 34 8.07 15.72 -1.49
CA ASN A 34 8.09 15.15 -2.84
C ASN A 34 8.15 13.61 -2.81
N ARG A 35 8.93 13.02 -1.89
CA ARG A 35 8.98 11.56 -1.69
C ARG A 35 7.65 11.01 -1.18
N ILE A 36 6.96 11.71 -0.28
CA ILE A 36 5.65 11.34 0.24
C ILE A 36 4.63 11.34 -0.90
N ALA A 37 4.53 12.41 -1.67
CA ALA A 37 3.62 12.51 -2.82
C ALA A 37 3.88 11.40 -3.85
N THR A 38 5.15 11.09 -4.13
CA THR A 38 5.52 10.00 -5.04
C THR A 38 5.09 8.63 -4.49
N LYS A 39 5.25 8.38 -3.18
CA LYS A 39 4.80 7.12 -2.57
C LYS A 39 3.27 7.01 -2.52
N GLU A 40 2.56 8.11 -2.28
CA GLU A 40 1.08 8.14 -2.31
C GLU A 40 0.55 7.80 -3.70
N THR A 41 1.08 8.43 -4.75
CA THR A 41 0.70 8.10 -6.13
C THR A 41 1.04 6.66 -6.52
N GLN A 42 2.15 6.11 -6.03
CA GLN A 42 2.49 4.69 -6.21
C GLN A 42 1.48 3.76 -5.52
N ILE A 43 1.07 4.08 -4.29
CA ILE A 43 0.05 3.31 -3.56
C ILE A 43 -1.28 3.34 -4.33
N ASP A 44 -1.70 4.51 -4.78
CA ASP A 44 -2.95 4.64 -5.55
C ASP A 44 -2.89 3.87 -6.88
N SER A 45 -1.73 3.88 -7.55
CA SER A 45 -1.51 3.05 -8.75
C SER A 45 -1.65 1.56 -8.44
N VAL A 46 -1.04 1.07 -7.36
CA VAL A 46 -1.14 -0.35 -6.95
C VAL A 46 -2.59 -0.72 -6.60
N ARG A 47 -3.34 0.16 -5.93
CA ARG A 47 -4.78 -0.04 -5.63
C ARG A 47 -5.62 -0.15 -6.89
N ASN A 48 -5.33 0.67 -7.91
CA ASN A 48 -5.98 0.58 -9.21
C ASN A 48 -5.68 -0.76 -9.90
N GLU A 49 -4.43 -1.22 -9.87
CA GLU A 49 -4.05 -2.52 -10.42
C GLU A 49 -4.74 -3.69 -9.69
N ILE A 50 -4.85 -3.63 -8.36
CA ILE A 50 -5.59 -4.63 -7.56
C ILE A 50 -7.06 -4.66 -7.99
N THR A 51 -7.69 -3.50 -8.14
CA THR A 51 -9.08 -3.38 -8.58
C THR A 51 -9.24 -3.96 -10.00
N GLN A 52 -8.29 -3.68 -10.89
CA GLN A 52 -8.28 -4.25 -12.24
C GLN A 52 -8.18 -5.78 -12.21
N LEU A 53 -7.34 -6.37 -11.35
CA LEU A 53 -7.25 -7.82 -11.17
C LEU A 53 -8.59 -8.42 -10.70
N TYR A 54 -9.34 -7.73 -9.84
CA TYR A 54 -10.68 -8.15 -9.43
C TYR A 54 -11.64 -8.15 -10.61
N CYS A 55 -11.66 -7.08 -11.40
CA CYS A 55 -12.48 -7.00 -12.60
C CYS A 55 -12.14 -8.13 -13.59
N ILE A 56 -10.85 -8.37 -13.85
CA ILE A 56 -10.39 -9.44 -14.73
C ILE A 56 -10.85 -10.81 -14.24
N PHE A 57 -10.79 -11.07 -12.93
CA PHE A 57 -11.27 -12.32 -12.35
C PHE A 57 -12.75 -12.58 -12.68
N PHE A 58 -13.61 -11.60 -12.40
CA PHE A 58 -15.05 -11.74 -12.65
C PHE A 58 -15.38 -11.80 -14.13
N LEU A 59 -14.72 -10.99 -14.95
CA LEU A 59 -14.90 -11.01 -16.41
C LEU A 59 -14.50 -12.36 -17.00
N PHE A 60 -13.34 -12.90 -16.60
CA PHE A 60 -12.87 -14.20 -17.05
C PHE A 60 -13.88 -15.31 -16.74
N HIS A 61 -14.35 -15.39 -15.49
CA HIS A 61 -15.31 -16.41 -15.10
C HIS A 61 -16.68 -16.24 -15.77
N SER A 62 -17.16 -15.00 -15.92
CA SER A 62 -18.43 -14.70 -16.59
C SER A 62 -18.39 -15.09 -18.06
N ILE A 63 -17.34 -14.71 -18.78
CA ILE A 63 -17.15 -15.07 -20.20
C ILE A 63 -17.00 -16.59 -20.34
N SER A 64 -16.21 -17.22 -19.47
CA SER A 64 -16.02 -18.67 -19.50
C SER A 64 -17.33 -19.43 -19.32
N LEU A 65 -18.16 -19.06 -18.34
CA LEU A 65 -19.47 -19.67 -18.12
C LEU A 65 -20.43 -19.41 -19.27
N MET A 66 -20.46 -18.19 -19.82
CA MET A 66 -21.33 -17.83 -20.95
C MET A 66 -20.97 -18.63 -22.21
N LEU A 67 -19.67 -18.77 -22.51
CA LEU A 67 -19.19 -19.59 -23.62
C LEU A 67 -19.51 -21.07 -23.39
N LEU A 68 -19.31 -21.56 -22.17
CA LEU A 68 -19.60 -22.94 -21.82
C LEU A 68 -21.09 -23.28 -21.98
N PHE A 69 -21.96 -22.40 -21.49
CA PHE A 69 -23.41 -22.54 -21.62
C PHE A 69 -23.84 -22.51 -23.09
N SER A 70 -23.30 -21.57 -23.88
CA SER A 70 -23.58 -21.45 -25.31
C SER A 70 -23.07 -22.64 -26.13
N ALA A 71 -21.98 -23.27 -25.70
CA ALA A 71 -21.44 -24.48 -26.33
C ALA A 71 -22.24 -25.72 -25.93
N SER A 72 -22.64 -25.83 -24.66
CA SER A 72 -23.45 -26.93 -24.14
C SER A 72 -24.82 -26.99 -24.84
N SER A 73 -25.49 -25.84 -25.00
CA SER A 73 -26.79 -25.76 -25.68
C SER A 73 -26.74 -26.24 -27.15
N LYS A 74 -25.60 -26.10 -27.83
CA LYS A 74 -25.39 -26.55 -29.21
C LYS A 74 -25.04 -28.04 -29.32
N TRP A 75 -24.57 -28.67 -28.25
CA TRP A 75 -24.03 -30.03 -28.25
C TRP A 75 -24.81 -31.01 -27.35
N ALA A 76 -26.01 -30.62 -26.92
CA ALA A 76 -26.89 -31.39 -26.03
C ALA A 76 -27.21 -32.84 -26.47
N SER A 77 -26.92 -33.21 -27.73
CA SER A 77 -27.15 -34.57 -28.26
C SER A 77 -25.95 -35.52 -28.19
N LYS A 78 -24.77 -35.10 -27.69
CA LYS A 78 -23.55 -35.95 -27.65
C LYS A 78 -23.23 -36.44 -26.24
N THR A 79 -23.19 -37.75 -26.04
CA THR A 79 -22.93 -38.48 -24.77
C THR A 79 -21.50 -38.37 -24.20
N GLY A 80 -20.69 -37.39 -24.62
CA GLY A 80 -19.25 -37.29 -24.28
C GLY A 80 -18.78 -36.00 -23.60
N LEU A 81 -19.66 -35.02 -23.37
CA LEU A 81 -19.24 -33.70 -22.83
C LEU A 81 -18.78 -33.77 -21.37
N CYS A 82 -19.40 -34.63 -20.56
CA CYS A 82 -19.07 -34.73 -19.14
C CYS A 82 -17.64 -35.31 -18.91
N HIS A 83 -17.17 -36.24 -19.75
CA HIS A 83 -15.81 -36.78 -19.67
C HIS A 83 -14.74 -35.73 -19.92
N ARG A 84 -15.04 -34.69 -20.72
CA ARG A 84 -14.09 -33.62 -21.07
C ARG A 84 -14.18 -32.39 -20.17
N SER A 85 -15.02 -32.43 -19.12
CA SER A 85 -15.25 -31.31 -18.19
C SER A 85 -14.02 -30.93 -17.37
N TRP A 86 -13.02 -31.81 -17.29
CA TRP A 86 -11.74 -31.51 -16.64
C TRP A 86 -10.95 -30.41 -17.34
N ILE A 87 -11.04 -30.26 -18.67
CA ILE A 87 -10.26 -29.25 -19.42
C ILE A 87 -10.65 -27.82 -19.01
N PRO A 88 -11.94 -27.39 -19.12
CA PRO A 88 -12.35 -26.07 -18.65
C PRO A 88 -12.17 -25.90 -17.14
N SER A 89 -12.29 -26.99 -16.36
CA SER A 89 -12.09 -26.95 -14.91
C SER A 89 -10.63 -26.64 -14.53
N ILE A 90 -9.65 -27.34 -15.13
CA ILE A 90 -8.23 -27.10 -14.86
C ILE A 90 -7.82 -25.70 -15.35
N CYS A 91 -8.28 -25.30 -16.54
CA CYS A 91 -8.01 -23.97 -17.07
C CYS A 91 -8.54 -22.87 -16.13
N SER A 92 -9.80 -23.00 -15.70
CA SER A 92 -10.42 -22.08 -14.74
C SER A 92 -9.64 -22.05 -13.42
N LEU A 93 -9.27 -23.20 -12.88
CA LEU A 93 -8.52 -23.30 -11.62
C LEU A 93 -7.16 -22.61 -11.70
N LEU A 94 -6.38 -22.87 -12.76
CA LEU A 94 -5.06 -22.28 -12.95
C LEU A 94 -5.14 -20.75 -13.12
N CYS A 95 -6.10 -20.26 -13.92
CA CYS A 95 -6.35 -18.83 -14.06
C CYS A 95 -6.75 -18.18 -12.73
N SER A 96 -7.65 -18.81 -11.96
CA SER A 96 -8.02 -18.31 -10.63
C SER A 96 -6.83 -18.28 -9.68
N MET A 97 -6.03 -19.34 -9.61
CA MET A 97 -4.83 -19.38 -8.77
C MET A 97 -3.84 -18.27 -9.13
N GLY A 98 -3.59 -18.05 -10.42
CA GLY A 98 -2.72 -16.97 -10.89
C GLY A 98 -3.22 -15.58 -10.47
N ILE A 99 -4.53 -15.32 -10.61
CA ILE A 99 -5.10 -14.03 -10.22
C ILE A 99 -5.09 -13.84 -8.70
N ILE A 100 -5.46 -14.88 -7.92
CA ILE A 100 -5.41 -14.83 -6.45
C ILE A 100 -3.99 -14.54 -5.99
N TRP A 101 -2.99 -15.20 -6.56
CA TRP A 101 -1.59 -14.96 -6.24
C TRP A 101 -1.15 -13.54 -6.60
N ALA A 102 -1.53 -13.03 -7.77
CA ALA A 102 -1.24 -11.65 -8.18
C ALA A 102 -1.86 -10.62 -7.21
N VAL A 103 -3.10 -10.85 -6.78
CA VAL A 103 -3.80 -10.04 -5.77
C VAL A 103 -3.05 -10.07 -4.43
N ARG A 104 -2.65 -11.26 -3.94
CA ARG A 104 -1.84 -11.40 -2.71
C ARG A 104 -0.58 -10.54 -2.82
N TYR A 105 0.18 -10.74 -3.88
CA TYR A 105 1.45 -10.06 -4.11
C TYR A 105 1.30 -8.54 -4.15
N LYS A 106 0.31 -8.03 -4.89
CA LYS A 106 0.05 -6.59 -4.98
C LYS A 106 -0.42 -6.00 -3.65
N THR A 107 -1.26 -6.72 -2.90
CA THR A 107 -1.71 -6.25 -1.57
C THR A 107 -0.56 -6.23 -0.55
N ASP A 108 0.38 -7.17 -0.65
CA ASP A 108 1.59 -7.17 0.19
C ASP A 108 2.52 -6.00 -0.17
N THR A 109 2.63 -5.72 -1.47
CA THR A 109 3.38 -4.57 -1.98
C THR A 109 2.76 -3.26 -1.49
N GLU A 110 1.43 -3.11 -1.57
CA GLU A 110 0.68 -1.97 -1.02
C GLU A 110 1.00 -1.77 0.47
N SER A 111 0.85 -2.83 1.28
CA SER A 111 1.13 -2.75 2.72
C SER A 111 2.58 -2.38 3.02
N HIS A 112 3.53 -2.87 2.22
CA HIS A 112 4.93 -2.49 2.36
C HIS A 112 5.14 -1.00 2.04
N LEU A 113 4.55 -0.50 0.96
CA LEU A 113 4.61 0.92 0.58
C LEU A 113 3.95 1.81 1.63
N GLU A 114 2.80 1.42 2.19
CA GLU A 114 2.13 2.14 3.28
C GLU A 114 3.03 2.25 4.51
N LYS A 115 3.73 1.16 4.90
CA LYS A 115 4.69 1.20 6.01
C LYS A 115 5.88 2.12 5.73
N LEU A 116 6.35 2.19 4.48
CA LEU A 116 7.41 3.13 4.09
C LEU A 116 6.91 4.57 4.11
N LEU A 117 5.69 4.81 3.64
CA LEU A 117 5.04 6.11 3.66
C LEU A 117 4.84 6.62 5.09
N GLU A 118 4.36 5.76 6.00
CA GLU A 118 4.20 6.09 7.42
C GLU A 118 5.53 6.54 8.04
N ARG A 119 6.62 5.80 7.78
CA ARG A 119 7.95 6.15 8.30
C ARG A 119 8.45 7.50 7.77
N GLU A 120 8.28 7.75 6.47
CA GLU A 120 8.69 9.02 5.85
C GLU A 120 7.83 10.20 6.34
N LYS A 121 6.52 9.99 6.58
CA LYS A 121 5.64 10.99 7.19
C LYS A 121 6.06 11.29 8.64
N GLU A 122 6.44 10.29 9.41
CA GLU A 122 6.97 10.47 10.75
C GLU A 122 8.29 11.24 10.74
N ASP A 123 9.21 10.90 9.84
CA ASP A 123 10.49 11.62 9.68
C ASP A 123 10.29 13.07 9.25
N GLY A 124 9.37 13.33 8.32
CA GLY A 124 8.98 14.69 7.94
C GLY A 124 8.39 15.47 9.11
N LYS A 125 7.55 14.84 9.94
CA LYS A 125 6.98 15.48 11.14
C LYS A 125 8.04 15.80 12.19
N LEU A 126 9.05 14.94 12.37
CA LEU A 126 10.16 15.20 13.28
C LEU A 126 11.01 16.37 12.77
N LEU A 127 11.32 16.40 11.47
CA LEU A 127 12.07 17.50 10.87
C LEU A 127 11.32 18.84 11.00
N ALA A 128 10.02 18.87 10.72
CA ALA A 128 9.20 20.06 10.88
C ALA A 128 9.23 20.60 12.32
N LYS A 129 9.15 19.71 13.32
CA LYS A 129 9.31 20.08 14.73
C LYS A 129 10.69 20.66 15.03
N CYS A 130 11.77 20.04 14.53
CA CYS A 130 13.12 20.58 14.69
C CYS A 130 13.25 21.98 14.08
N VAL A 131 12.65 22.21 12.91
CA VAL A 131 12.64 23.53 12.25
C VAL A 131 11.86 24.56 13.07
N GLU A 132 10.71 24.20 13.62
CA GLU A 132 9.93 25.08 14.51
C GLU A 132 10.69 25.39 15.81
N GLU A 133 11.33 24.40 16.42
CA GLU A 133 12.12 24.59 17.64
C GLU A 133 13.36 25.45 17.39
N LEU A 134 14.04 25.25 16.26
CA LEU A 134 15.14 26.12 15.84
C LEU A 134 14.67 27.56 15.62
N LYS A 135 13.53 27.76 14.94
CA LYS A 135 12.94 29.10 14.73
C LYS A 135 12.54 29.77 16.05
N ARG A 136 12.12 29.00 17.05
CA ARG A 136 11.70 29.50 18.38
C ARG A 136 12.90 29.82 19.28
N LYS A 137 13.88 28.91 19.38
CA LYS A 137 15.01 28.99 20.32
C LYS A 137 16.20 29.79 19.78
N GLY A 138 16.34 29.91 18.46
CA GLY A 138 17.44 30.66 17.85
C GLY A 138 18.81 30.13 18.25
N MET A 139 19.61 30.95 18.95
CA MET A 139 20.97 30.59 19.37
C MET A 139 21.04 29.62 20.56
N GLU A 140 19.93 29.40 21.27
CA GLU A 140 19.87 28.42 22.38
C GLU A 140 19.61 26.99 21.91
N PHE A 141 19.46 26.77 20.61
CA PHE A 141 19.19 25.46 20.04
C PHE A 141 20.43 24.57 20.06
N ASP A 142 20.42 23.55 20.91
CA ASP A 142 21.46 22.52 20.92
C ASP A 142 21.08 21.37 19.99
N LEU A 143 21.78 21.31 18.86
CA LEU A 143 21.54 20.33 17.81
C LEU A 143 21.65 18.89 18.29
N LEU A 144 22.65 18.59 19.12
CA LEU A 144 22.93 17.23 19.56
C LEU A 144 21.88 16.78 20.57
N LYS A 145 21.49 17.67 21.50
CA LYS A 145 20.53 17.34 22.55
C LYS A 145 19.11 17.18 22.02
N GLU A 146 18.66 18.08 21.14
CA GLU A 146 17.27 18.11 20.67
C GLU A 146 16.99 17.05 19.60
N VAL A 147 17.92 16.88 18.64
CA VAL A 147 17.79 15.84 17.61
C VAL A 147 17.91 14.44 18.21
N ASP A 148 18.81 14.23 19.18
CA ASP A 148 18.97 12.93 19.83
C ASP A 148 17.78 12.57 20.74
N ALA A 149 17.20 13.56 21.45
CA ALA A 149 15.97 13.35 22.22
C ALA A 149 14.79 12.91 21.32
N LEU A 150 14.62 13.55 20.16
CA LEU A 150 13.60 13.18 19.18
C LEU A 150 13.87 11.82 18.54
N ARG A 151 15.13 11.49 18.25
CA ARG A 151 15.53 10.17 17.71
C ARG A 151 15.27 9.04 18.73
N ARG A 152 15.56 9.25 20.02
CA ARG A 152 15.22 8.29 21.08
C ARG A 152 13.72 8.13 21.28
N ALA A 153 12.95 9.23 21.19
CA ALA A 153 11.50 9.15 21.24
C ALA A 153 10.92 8.32 20.07
N LYS A 154 11.53 8.39 18.89
CA LYS A 154 11.19 7.55 17.73
C LYS A 154 11.50 6.07 18.00
N SER A 155 12.66 5.73 18.54
CA SER A 155 13.05 4.32 18.75
C SER A 155 12.10 3.58 19.70
N LEU A 156 11.65 4.23 20.77
CA LEU A 156 10.71 3.65 21.73
C LEU A 156 9.32 3.38 21.13
N ARG A 157 8.91 4.14 20.11
CA ARG A 157 7.58 4.01 19.49
C ARG A 157 7.50 2.85 18.50
N VAL A 158 8.64 2.44 17.93
CA VAL A 158 8.73 1.36 16.95
C VAL A 158 8.45 -0.02 17.60
N GLU A 159 8.73 -0.19 18.89
CA GLU A 159 8.54 -1.46 19.60
C GLU A 159 7.07 -1.80 19.91
N ALA A 160 6.15 -0.83 19.87
CA ALA A 160 4.79 -1.00 20.37
C ALA A 160 3.75 -1.50 19.32
N LYS A 161 4.14 -1.78 18.08
CA LYS A 161 3.15 -2.09 17.00
C LYS A 161 2.71 -3.57 17.07
N VAL A 162 1.53 -3.79 17.65
CA VAL A 162 0.89 -5.10 17.87
C VAL A 162 0.66 -5.87 16.57
N VAL A 163 1.01 -7.15 16.55
CA VAL A 163 0.84 -8.07 15.42
C VAL A 163 -0.64 -8.46 15.28
N ARG A 164 -1.29 -8.05 14.18
CA ARG A 164 -2.70 -8.39 13.92
C ARG A 164 -2.81 -9.82 13.39
N LYS A 165 -3.56 -10.66 14.12
CA LYS A 165 -3.64 -12.13 13.95
C LYS A 165 -4.46 -12.60 12.73
N TRP A 166 -5.31 -11.74 12.16
CA TRP A 166 -6.06 -11.99 10.92
C TRP A 166 -6.09 -10.72 10.08
N SER A 167 -5.63 -10.82 8.83
CA SER A 167 -5.58 -9.68 7.93
C SER A 167 -6.84 -9.65 7.07
N ALA A 168 -7.36 -8.46 6.76
CA ALA A 168 -8.42 -8.29 5.74
C ALA A 168 -8.03 -8.98 4.40
N ARG A 169 -6.72 -9.13 4.15
CA ARG A 169 -6.18 -9.93 3.05
C ARG A 169 -6.73 -11.35 3.06
N ASP A 170 -6.71 -12.06 4.19
CA ASP A 170 -7.09 -13.48 4.24
C ASP A 170 -8.54 -13.67 3.78
N PHE A 171 -9.44 -12.79 4.21
CA PHE A 171 -10.84 -12.77 3.77
C PHE A 171 -11.01 -12.60 2.26
N VAL A 172 -10.27 -11.69 1.63
CA VAL A 172 -10.38 -11.44 0.18
C VAL A 172 -10.02 -12.68 -0.64
N SER A 173 -9.02 -13.46 -0.22
CA SER A 173 -8.63 -14.67 -0.96
C SER A 173 -9.52 -15.85 -0.66
N LEU A 174 -10.05 -15.96 0.55
CA LEU A 174 -11.10 -16.93 0.86
C LEU A 174 -12.33 -16.67 0.00
N PHE A 175 -12.70 -15.39 -0.19
CA PHE A 175 -13.78 -15.01 -1.08
C PHE A 175 -13.51 -15.44 -2.54
N PHE A 176 -12.36 -15.07 -3.12
CA PHE A 176 -12.05 -15.49 -4.49
C PHE A 176 -11.98 -17.01 -4.64
N PHE A 177 -11.39 -17.71 -3.68
CA PHE A 177 -11.36 -19.17 -3.66
C PHE A 177 -12.78 -19.77 -3.65
N SER A 178 -13.69 -19.23 -2.82
CA SER A 178 -15.09 -19.68 -2.77
C SER A 178 -15.80 -19.48 -4.11
N VAL A 179 -15.57 -18.36 -4.79
CA VAL A 179 -16.14 -18.09 -6.13
C VAL A 179 -15.57 -19.07 -7.16
N THR A 180 -14.26 -19.35 -7.12
CA THR A 180 -13.66 -20.37 -7.99
C THR A 180 -14.31 -21.75 -7.78
N CYS A 181 -14.52 -22.18 -6.53
CA CYS A 181 -15.21 -23.43 -6.23
C CYS A 181 -16.64 -23.45 -6.79
N LEU A 182 -17.38 -22.35 -6.65
CA LEU A 182 -18.72 -22.21 -7.21
C LEU A 182 -18.70 -22.33 -8.74
N VAL A 183 -17.79 -21.65 -9.42
CA VAL A 183 -17.65 -21.71 -10.88
C VAL A 183 -17.32 -23.13 -11.36
N LEU A 184 -16.48 -23.87 -10.63
CA LEU A 184 -16.18 -25.26 -10.94
C LEU A 184 -17.41 -26.17 -10.79
N ALA A 185 -18.22 -25.96 -9.74
CA ALA A 185 -19.48 -26.68 -9.57
C ALA A 185 -20.45 -26.37 -10.73
N LEU A 186 -20.59 -25.09 -11.09
CA LEU A 186 -21.43 -24.65 -12.21
C LEU A 186 -20.96 -25.24 -13.54
N THR A 187 -19.65 -25.25 -13.79
CA THR A 187 -19.04 -25.85 -14.98
C THR A 187 -19.42 -27.33 -15.12
N ARG A 188 -19.42 -28.09 -14.01
CA ARG A 188 -19.87 -29.49 -14.03
C ARG A 188 -21.37 -29.60 -14.26
N THR A 189 -22.19 -28.79 -13.61
CA THR A 189 -23.65 -28.83 -13.81
C THR A 189 -24.05 -28.50 -15.25
N ILE A 190 -23.37 -27.56 -15.92
CA ILE A 190 -23.66 -27.16 -17.31
C ILE A 190 -23.26 -28.25 -18.32
N LEU A 191 -22.21 -29.03 -18.02
CA LEU A 191 -21.66 -30.05 -18.94
C LEU A 191 -22.18 -31.47 -18.70
N CYS A 192 -22.66 -31.77 -17.48
CA CYS A 192 -23.08 -33.10 -17.05
C CYS A 192 -24.57 -33.18 -16.66
N GLY A 193 -25.26 -32.04 -16.54
CA GLY A 193 -26.71 -31.96 -16.37
C GLY A 193 -27.39 -31.77 -17.71
#